data_AF-A0A259RJL6-F1
#
_entry.id   AF-A0A259RJL6-F1
#
_cell.length_a   1.000
_cell.length_b   1.000
_cell.length_c   1.000
_cell.angle_alpha   90.00
_cell.angle_beta   90.00
_cell.angle_gamma   90.00
#
_symmetry.space_group_name_H-M   'P 1'
#
loop_
_entity.id
_entity.type
_entity.pdbx_description
1 polymer ?
#
loop_
_entity_poly.entity_id
_entity_poly.type
_entity_poly.pdbx_seq_one_letter_code
_entity_poly.pdbx_strand_id
1 'polypeptide(L)'
;MALACLLALTGCAPGMTVPPGESAPANAQTPAPKIAVVNRSEKTDGTLQCAEARFKKSVMLTRVWLPTPPQDIVNLGAALSKTIAVDLQNTSHFDVETTQATQSTGPKPAVDAFKSHGTPYFIRISGHNFGLSGQASMWSFLGPSLNPRGGTLNIRIVDALTTQTMAQTTVSAPSVNAGEYDPVIDALGTDFTASAYGQAMNQLASKAANWIDRTLVCKPLIGQVVHVDGSTITINRGINDGLRSSDRLLILQRTDRVYQPGQDAYTEHYLLQSLGTAEVARLGEHTTRIHYGGQHVVQVGDIVQSAN
;
A
#
# COMPACT_ATOMS: atom_id res chain seq x y z
N MET A 1 -39.18 -37.25 -29.85
CA MET A 1 -40.46 -36.75 -30.38
C MET A 1 -40.24 -35.32 -30.86
N ALA A 2 -40.99 -34.85 -31.86
CA ALA A 2 -40.80 -33.52 -32.44
C ALA A 2 -42.03 -32.63 -32.23
N LEU A 3 -41.82 -31.32 -32.19
CA LEU A 3 -42.66 -30.37 -32.94
C LEU A 3 -41.91 -29.04 -33.14
N ALA A 4 -42.27 -28.30 -34.18
CA ALA A 4 -41.74 -26.98 -34.50
C ALA A 4 -42.80 -26.14 -35.24
N CYS A 5 -42.80 -24.83 -35.03
CA CYS A 5 -43.34 -23.78 -35.92
C CYS A 5 -42.55 -22.50 -35.62
N LEU A 6 -41.85 -21.80 -36.53
CA LEU A 6 -42.15 -21.32 -37.89
C LEU A 6 -42.89 -19.97 -37.91
N LEU A 7 -42.22 -18.91 -38.38
CA LEU A 7 -42.79 -17.66 -38.91
C LEU A 7 -41.68 -16.84 -39.62
N ALA A 8 -41.93 -16.34 -40.84
CA ALA A 8 -41.00 -15.52 -41.63
C ALA A 8 -41.70 -14.82 -42.83
N LEU A 9 -41.08 -13.74 -43.37
CA LEU A 9 -41.40 -13.03 -44.65
C LEU A 9 -42.75 -12.26 -44.66
N THR A 10 -43.02 -11.13 -45.36
CA THR A 10 -42.29 -10.16 -46.24
C THR A 10 -43.15 -8.86 -46.33
N GLY A 11 -42.79 -7.69 -46.93
CA GLY A 11 -41.60 -7.22 -47.66
C GLY A 11 -41.90 -5.98 -48.56
N CYS A 12 -40.88 -5.47 -49.28
CA CYS A 12 -40.93 -4.49 -50.40
C CYS A 12 -41.20 -2.97 -50.14
N ALA A 13 -40.73 -2.15 -51.11
CA ALA A 13 -40.87 -0.68 -51.28
C ALA A 13 -41.19 -0.36 -52.78
N PRO A 14 -41.41 0.90 -53.25
CA PRO A 14 -40.32 1.88 -53.52
C PRO A 14 -40.73 3.39 -53.37
N GLY A 15 -39.88 4.34 -53.81
CA GLY A 15 -39.98 5.79 -53.53
C GLY A 15 -40.40 6.75 -54.68
N MET A 16 -40.19 8.07 -54.47
CA MET A 16 -40.48 9.21 -55.37
C MET A 16 -39.48 10.38 -55.18
N THR A 17 -39.53 11.42 -56.03
CA THR A 17 -38.71 12.67 -56.06
C THR A 17 -39.61 13.89 -56.42
N VAL A 18 -39.23 15.17 -56.59
CA VAL A 18 -37.98 15.93 -56.91
C VAL A 18 -38.02 17.37 -56.29
N PRO A 19 -36.89 18.13 -56.22
CA PRO A 19 -36.81 19.55 -55.76
C PRO A 19 -37.13 20.58 -56.90
N PRO A 20 -37.08 21.95 -56.77
CA PRO A 20 -36.38 22.80 -55.76
C PRO A 20 -37.06 24.13 -55.30
N GLY A 21 -36.45 24.90 -54.37
CA GLY A 21 -36.82 26.31 -54.08
C GLY A 21 -36.12 27.03 -52.89
N GLU A 22 -35.58 28.23 -53.18
CA GLU A 22 -35.30 29.44 -52.33
C GLU A 22 -34.82 29.41 -50.84
N SER A 23 -33.50 29.61 -50.69
CA SER A 23 -32.81 30.71 -49.93
C SER A 23 -33.08 31.09 -48.44
N ALA A 24 -32.01 30.92 -47.63
CA ALA A 24 -31.41 31.91 -46.70
C ALA A 24 -32.14 32.26 -45.37
N PRO A 25 -31.45 32.84 -44.35
CA PRO A 25 -30.03 33.26 -44.29
C PRO A 25 -29.17 32.53 -43.24
N ALA A 26 -27.87 32.86 -43.22
CA ALA A 26 -26.89 32.33 -42.25
C ALA A 26 -27.01 32.96 -40.86
N ASN A 27 -26.54 32.26 -39.81
CA ASN A 27 -26.27 32.86 -38.50
C ASN A 27 -25.04 32.24 -37.81
N ALA A 28 -24.45 33.00 -36.89
CA ALA A 28 -23.15 32.87 -36.24
C ALA A 28 -22.53 31.46 -36.09
N GLN A 29 -21.30 31.31 -36.59
CA GLN A 29 -20.36 30.30 -36.11
C GLN A 29 -19.83 30.71 -34.71
N THR A 30 -20.37 30.11 -33.65
CA THR A 30 -19.80 30.24 -32.30
C THR A 30 -18.44 29.52 -32.24
N PRO A 31 -17.33 30.17 -31.86
CA PRO A 31 -16.05 29.50 -31.70
C PRO A 31 -16.13 28.45 -30.58
N ALA A 32 -15.67 27.23 -30.84
CA ALA A 32 -15.54 26.21 -29.80
C ALA A 32 -14.58 26.72 -28.69
N PRO A 33 -14.89 26.49 -27.41
CA PRO A 33 -14.04 26.93 -26.31
C PRO A 33 -12.67 26.26 -26.43
N LYS A 34 -11.61 27.05 -26.54
CA LYS A 34 -10.24 26.56 -26.53
C LYS A 34 -10.00 25.85 -25.20
N ILE A 35 -9.84 24.52 -25.23
CA ILE A 35 -9.42 23.75 -24.07
C ILE A 35 -7.99 24.19 -23.76
N ALA A 36 -7.85 25.05 -22.75
CA ALA A 36 -6.56 25.42 -22.21
C ALA A 36 -5.98 24.18 -21.53
N VAL A 37 -4.99 23.54 -22.18
CA VAL A 37 -4.22 22.45 -21.58
C VAL A 37 -3.36 23.06 -20.48
N VAL A 38 -3.93 23.13 -19.28
CA VAL A 38 -3.20 23.49 -18.06
C VAL A 38 -2.27 22.32 -17.75
N ASN A 39 -1.06 22.39 -18.31
CA ASN A 39 0.06 21.53 -17.92
C ASN A 39 0.44 21.85 -16.47
N ARG A 40 -0.33 21.30 -15.52
CA ARG A 40 0.04 21.27 -14.11
C ARG A 40 1.21 20.31 -13.96
N SER A 41 2.41 20.82 -14.20
CA SER A 41 3.63 20.25 -13.65
C SER A 41 3.51 20.34 -12.12
N GLU A 42 2.97 19.29 -11.52
CA GLU A 42 2.70 19.24 -10.08
C GLU A 42 4.02 18.99 -9.36
N LYS A 43 4.78 20.08 -9.17
CA LYS A 43 6.04 20.11 -8.41
C LYS A 43 5.75 19.62 -6.99
N THR A 44 6.04 18.34 -6.72
CA THR A 44 5.86 17.71 -5.41
C THR A 44 6.93 18.19 -4.44
N ASP A 45 6.77 19.44 -4.01
CA ASP A 45 7.54 20.11 -2.97
C ASP A 45 6.53 20.76 -2.02
N GLY A 46 5.83 19.87 -1.30
CA GLY A 46 4.88 20.22 -0.25
C GLY A 46 5.17 19.32 0.94
N THR A 47 5.72 19.89 2.01
CA THR A 47 5.86 19.19 3.29
C THR A 47 4.49 18.72 3.76
N LEU A 48 4.38 17.46 4.20
CA LEU A 48 3.12 16.92 4.69
C LEU A 48 2.78 17.55 6.06
N GLN A 49 2.03 18.64 6.01
CA GLN A 49 1.60 19.41 7.19
C GLN A 49 0.45 18.69 7.91
N CYS A 50 0.80 17.69 8.71
CA CYS A 50 -0.08 17.01 9.65
C CYS A 50 0.64 16.86 11.00
N ALA A 51 -0.03 17.12 12.12
CA ALA A 51 0.61 17.13 13.44
C ALA A 51 1.19 15.77 13.85
N GLU A 52 0.65 14.69 13.29
CA GLU A 52 1.15 13.31 13.44
C GLU A 52 2.51 13.06 12.77
N ALA A 53 2.93 13.86 11.78
CA ALA A 53 4.14 13.61 10.98
C ALA A 53 5.41 13.44 11.84
N ARG A 54 5.48 14.16 12.97
CA ARG A 54 6.61 14.13 13.93
C ARG A 54 6.86 12.77 14.59
N PHE A 55 5.87 11.89 14.63
CA PHE A 55 5.97 10.62 15.36
C PHE A 55 6.65 9.55 14.51
N LYS A 56 7.46 8.70 15.15
CA LYS A 56 8.01 7.49 14.54
C LYS A 56 6.99 6.36 14.69
N LYS A 57 6.50 5.79 13.58
CA LYS A 57 5.50 4.70 13.60
C LYS A 57 6.19 3.35 13.44
N SER A 58 5.93 2.41 14.34
CA SER A 58 6.37 1.01 14.18
C SER A 58 5.59 0.33 13.05
N VAL A 59 6.28 -0.23 12.05
CA VAL A 59 5.68 -0.92 10.90
C VAL A 59 6.33 -2.29 10.71
N MET A 60 5.53 -3.27 10.31
CA MET A 60 6.00 -4.62 9.98
C MET A 60 5.91 -4.84 8.47
N LEU A 61 7.06 -4.97 7.80
CA LEU A 61 7.17 -5.11 6.35
C LEU A 61 7.45 -6.57 5.96
N THR A 62 6.58 -7.17 5.15
CA THR A 62 6.86 -8.50 4.58
C THR A 62 7.95 -8.42 3.50
N ARG A 63 8.85 -9.42 3.47
CA ARG A 63 9.68 -9.71 2.29
C ARG A 63 8.80 -9.88 1.05
N VAL A 64 9.14 -9.24 -0.08
CA VAL A 64 8.32 -9.25 -1.30
C VAL A 64 8.09 -10.70 -1.76
N TRP A 65 6.83 -11.10 -1.81
CA TRP A 65 6.45 -12.39 -2.36
C TRP A 65 6.38 -12.32 -3.89
N LEU A 66 7.24 -13.09 -4.57
CA LEU A 66 7.19 -13.30 -6.01
C LEU A 66 6.63 -14.71 -6.28
N PRO A 67 5.40 -14.87 -6.78
CA PRO A 67 4.85 -16.19 -7.12
C PRO A 67 5.58 -16.83 -8.31
N THR A 68 6.01 -15.99 -9.25
CA THR A 68 6.79 -16.35 -10.45
C THR A 68 8.07 -15.51 -10.49
N PRO A 69 9.12 -15.89 -9.74
CA PRO A 69 10.40 -15.19 -9.80
C PRO A 69 11.07 -15.35 -11.18
N PRO A 70 11.87 -14.36 -11.62
CA PRO A 70 12.76 -14.54 -12.78
C PRO A 70 13.71 -15.72 -12.53
N GLN A 71 14.03 -16.47 -13.59
CA GLN A 71 14.91 -17.64 -13.48
C GLN A 71 16.40 -17.26 -13.45
N ASP A 72 16.72 -16.08 -14.00
CA ASP A 72 18.06 -15.56 -14.19
C ASP A 72 18.52 -14.57 -13.11
N ILE A 73 17.64 -14.27 -12.14
CA ILE A 73 17.93 -13.34 -11.03
C ILE A 73 17.46 -13.95 -9.70
N VAL A 74 18.39 -14.40 -8.86
CA VAL A 74 18.07 -14.88 -7.51
C VAL A 74 17.88 -13.72 -6.52
N ASN A 75 17.23 -13.99 -5.38
CA ASN A 75 17.01 -13.05 -4.28
C ASN A 75 16.28 -11.73 -4.60
N LEU A 76 15.67 -11.55 -5.78
CA LEU A 76 15.01 -10.29 -6.16
C LEU A 76 13.99 -9.78 -5.13
N GLY A 77 13.17 -10.67 -4.55
CA GLY A 77 12.23 -10.30 -3.48
C GLY A 77 12.90 -9.93 -2.14
N ALA A 78 14.15 -10.35 -1.92
CA ALA A 78 14.97 -9.88 -0.80
C ALA A 78 15.48 -8.46 -1.05
N ALA A 79 16.07 -8.23 -2.23
CA ALA A 79 16.63 -6.94 -2.61
C ALA A 79 15.57 -5.83 -2.60
N LEU A 80 14.41 -6.08 -3.22
CA LEU A 80 13.30 -5.13 -3.23
C LEU A 80 12.83 -4.77 -1.81
N SER A 81 12.62 -5.74 -0.91
CA SER A 81 12.24 -5.43 0.48
C SER A 81 13.35 -4.78 1.29
N LYS A 82 14.63 -5.12 1.04
CA LYS A 82 15.77 -4.47 1.69
C LYS A 82 15.83 -2.99 1.32
N THR A 83 15.71 -2.65 0.03
CA THR A 83 15.69 -1.25 -0.42
C THR A 83 14.47 -0.52 0.11
N ILE A 84 13.26 -1.13 0.08
CA ILE A 84 12.05 -0.51 0.68
C ILE A 84 12.21 -0.26 2.18
N ALA A 85 12.78 -1.22 2.93
CA ALA A 85 13.01 -1.07 4.37
C ALA A 85 14.01 0.06 4.68
N VAL A 86 15.14 0.11 3.96
CA VAL A 86 16.17 1.14 4.11
C VAL A 86 15.62 2.51 3.75
N ASP A 87 14.92 2.66 2.62
CA ASP A 87 14.31 3.92 2.20
C ASP A 87 13.30 4.42 3.25
N LEU A 88 12.48 3.54 3.83
CA LEU A 88 11.55 3.89 4.91
C LEU A 88 12.26 4.27 6.22
N GLN A 89 13.31 3.55 6.61
CA GLN A 89 14.12 3.89 7.79
C GLN A 89 14.79 5.27 7.63
N ASN A 90 15.29 5.57 6.42
CA ASN A 90 15.92 6.86 6.09
C ASN A 90 14.96 8.06 6.21
N THR A 91 13.64 7.87 6.12
CA THR A 91 12.68 8.97 6.36
C THR A 91 12.65 9.46 7.81
N SER A 92 13.16 8.65 8.75
CA SER A 92 12.98 8.83 10.21
C SER A 92 11.52 8.80 10.71
N HIS A 93 10.50 8.71 9.84
CA HIS A 93 9.09 8.60 10.21
C HIS A 93 8.69 7.18 10.68
N PHE A 94 9.54 6.17 10.47
CA PHE A 94 9.21 4.76 10.73
C PHE A 94 10.29 4.02 11.50
N ASP A 95 9.82 3.12 12.37
CA ASP A 95 10.61 2.02 12.90
C ASP A 95 10.21 0.77 12.12
N VAL A 96 11.10 0.24 11.29
CA VAL A 96 10.77 -0.76 10.27
C VAL A 96 11.34 -2.11 10.66
N GLU A 97 10.48 -2.97 11.18
CA GLU A 97 10.76 -4.40 11.31
C GLU A 97 10.43 -5.12 10.00
N THR A 98 11.13 -6.23 9.73
CA THR A 98 10.91 -7.04 8.54
C THR A 98 10.61 -8.49 8.90
N THR A 99 9.66 -9.09 8.19
CA THR A 99 9.25 -10.48 8.36
C THR A 99 9.22 -11.22 7.03
N GLN A 100 9.06 -12.55 7.06
CA GLN A 100 9.07 -13.37 5.86
C GLN A 100 7.86 -13.09 4.96
N ALA A 101 7.98 -13.48 3.69
CA ALA A 101 6.90 -13.43 2.72
C ALA A 101 5.72 -14.29 3.22
N THR A 102 4.51 -13.72 3.26
CA THR A 102 3.30 -14.46 3.64
C THR A 102 2.33 -14.58 2.48
N GLN A 103 1.88 -15.80 2.21
CA GLN A 103 0.80 -16.11 1.26
C GLN A 103 -0.58 -16.05 1.92
N SER A 104 -0.64 -15.92 3.26
CA SER A 104 -1.90 -15.81 3.97
C SER A 104 -2.62 -14.52 3.57
N THR A 105 -3.84 -14.65 3.05
CA THR A 105 -4.74 -13.53 2.76
C THR A 105 -5.43 -13.01 4.02
N GLY A 106 -5.64 -13.88 5.01
CA GLY A 106 -6.36 -13.57 6.26
C GLY A 106 -5.65 -12.60 7.20
N PRO A 107 -6.31 -12.24 8.32
CA PRO A 107 -5.83 -11.19 9.24
C PRO A 107 -4.69 -11.63 10.15
N LYS A 108 -4.57 -12.94 10.45
CA LYS A 108 -3.67 -13.48 11.48
C LYS A 108 -2.23 -12.91 11.48
N PRO A 109 -1.49 -12.84 10.35
CA PRO A 109 -0.13 -12.28 10.36
C PRO A 109 -0.02 -10.83 10.87
N ALA A 110 -1.06 -10.00 10.64
CA ALA A 110 -1.08 -8.63 11.14
C ALA A 110 -1.36 -8.60 12.66
N VAL A 111 -2.33 -9.40 13.13
CA VAL A 111 -2.66 -9.53 14.56
C VAL A 111 -1.48 -10.08 15.35
N ASP A 112 -0.79 -11.10 14.83
CA ASP A 112 0.40 -11.68 15.45
C ASP A 112 1.53 -10.65 15.54
N ALA A 113 1.79 -9.89 14.47
CA ALA A 113 2.79 -8.82 14.47
C ALA A 113 2.49 -7.74 15.52
N PHE A 114 1.24 -7.26 15.62
CA PHE A 114 0.89 -6.31 16.67
C PHE A 114 1.04 -6.91 18.09
N LYS A 115 0.67 -8.17 18.30
CA LYS A 115 0.78 -8.83 19.61
C LYS A 115 2.21 -9.10 20.05
N SER A 116 3.10 -9.45 19.13
CA SER A 116 4.48 -9.84 19.46
C SER A 116 5.52 -8.72 19.29
N HIS A 117 5.25 -7.74 18.41
CA HIS A 117 6.18 -6.66 18.05
C HIS A 117 5.61 -5.25 18.32
N GLY A 118 4.33 -5.14 18.69
CA GLY A 118 3.69 -3.83 18.90
C GLY A 118 3.53 -2.99 17.62
N THR A 119 3.67 -3.59 16.43
CA THR A 119 3.55 -2.91 15.14
C THR A 119 2.07 -2.80 14.70
N PRO A 120 1.45 -1.60 14.74
CA PRO A 120 0.06 -1.41 14.27
C PRO A 120 -0.12 -1.63 12.76
N TYR A 121 0.89 -1.31 11.94
CA TYR A 121 0.77 -1.28 10.49
C TYR A 121 1.51 -2.46 9.87
N PHE A 122 0.75 -3.39 9.27
CA PHE A 122 1.30 -4.57 8.61
C PHE A 122 1.28 -4.39 7.09
N ILE A 123 2.45 -4.28 6.49
CA ILE A 123 2.64 -3.96 5.07
C ILE A 123 2.95 -5.25 4.31
N ARG A 124 1.98 -5.71 3.50
CA ARG A 124 2.13 -6.83 2.58
C ARG A 124 2.57 -6.34 1.22
N ILE A 125 3.58 -6.98 0.65
CA ILE A 125 4.02 -6.73 -0.73
C ILE A 125 4.12 -8.06 -1.48
N SER A 126 3.41 -8.14 -2.60
CA SER A 126 3.60 -9.19 -3.61
C SER A 126 3.98 -8.58 -4.95
N GLY A 127 4.56 -9.36 -5.86
CA GLY A 127 5.05 -8.84 -7.12
C GLY A 127 4.98 -9.82 -8.29
N HIS A 128 4.91 -9.29 -9.50
CA HIS A 128 4.76 -10.03 -10.75
C HIS A 128 5.45 -9.32 -11.92
N ASN A 129 5.56 -10.00 -13.07
CA ASN A 129 6.09 -9.49 -14.34
C ASN A 129 7.58 -9.06 -14.32
N PHE A 130 8.42 -9.75 -13.54
CA PHE A 130 9.88 -9.55 -13.47
C PHE A 130 10.69 -10.47 -14.41
N GLY A 131 10.04 -11.51 -14.95
CA GLY A 131 10.66 -12.43 -15.91
C GLY A 131 10.94 -11.77 -17.26
N LEU A 132 11.71 -12.48 -18.09
CA LEU A 132 11.82 -12.19 -19.51
C LEU A 132 10.48 -12.43 -20.21
N SER A 133 10.21 -11.66 -21.26
CA SER A 133 9.14 -11.96 -22.23
C SER A 133 9.62 -11.55 -23.62
N GLY A 134 9.08 -12.16 -24.66
CA GLY A 134 9.54 -11.96 -26.02
C GLY A 134 9.02 -13.02 -26.98
N GLN A 135 9.59 -13.07 -28.17
CA GLN A 135 9.29 -14.08 -29.18
C GLN A 135 10.58 -14.80 -29.59
N ALA A 136 10.54 -16.14 -29.58
CA ALA A 136 11.60 -16.94 -30.17
C ALA A 136 11.60 -16.75 -31.69
N SER A 137 12.76 -16.44 -32.26
CA SER A 137 12.92 -16.39 -33.71
C SER A 137 12.88 -17.79 -34.31
N MET A 138 12.21 -17.96 -35.46
CA MET A 138 12.32 -19.18 -36.28
C MET A 138 13.74 -19.37 -36.84
N TRP A 139 14.54 -18.31 -36.86
CA TRP A 139 15.93 -18.29 -37.29
C TRP A 139 16.84 -18.11 -36.07
N SER A 140 17.49 -19.18 -35.62
CA SER A 140 18.32 -19.21 -34.41
C SER A 140 19.45 -18.15 -34.40
N PHE A 141 20.00 -17.82 -35.58
CA PHE A 141 21.07 -16.83 -35.71
C PHE A 141 20.65 -15.38 -35.42
N LEU A 142 19.34 -15.08 -35.34
CA LEU A 142 18.82 -13.77 -34.93
C LEU A 142 18.65 -13.64 -33.41
N GLY A 143 18.74 -14.75 -32.66
CA GLY A 143 18.39 -14.79 -31.24
C GLY A 143 16.89 -14.60 -30.97
N PRO A 144 16.46 -14.60 -29.70
CA PRO A 144 15.11 -14.23 -29.31
C PRO A 144 14.91 -12.71 -29.36
N SER A 145 13.76 -12.26 -29.85
CA SER A 145 13.35 -10.85 -29.73
C SER A 145 12.77 -10.63 -28.33
N LEU A 146 13.55 -9.99 -27.45
CA LEU A 146 13.17 -9.74 -26.06
C LEU A 146 12.45 -8.39 -25.91
N ASN A 147 11.32 -8.41 -25.20
CA ASN A 147 10.63 -7.20 -24.78
C ASN A 147 11.42 -6.48 -23.66
N PRO A 148 11.28 -5.16 -23.51
CA PRO A 148 11.77 -4.44 -22.33
C PRO A 148 11.28 -5.09 -21.03
N ARG A 149 12.20 -5.44 -20.12
CA ARG A 149 11.87 -6.00 -18.81
C ARG A 149 11.27 -4.93 -17.92
N GLY A 150 10.30 -5.31 -17.10
CA GLY A 150 9.65 -4.45 -16.12
C GLY A 150 9.52 -5.15 -14.77
N GLY A 151 8.46 -4.84 -14.05
CA GLY A 151 8.17 -5.42 -12.75
C GLY A 151 7.12 -4.60 -12.04
N THR A 152 6.19 -5.26 -11.34
CA THR A 152 5.07 -4.61 -10.67
C THR A 152 4.91 -5.15 -9.26
N LEU A 153 4.82 -4.25 -8.28
CA LEU A 153 4.51 -4.56 -6.88
C LEU A 153 3.07 -4.16 -6.56
N ASN A 154 2.34 -5.09 -5.95
CA ASN A 154 1.07 -4.84 -5.29
C ASN A 154 1.33 -4.69 -3.79
N ILE A 155 1.01 -3.51 -3.24
CA ILE A 155 1.26 -3.15 -1.84
C ILE A 155 -0.10 -3.06 -1.14
N ARG A 156 -0.22 -3.67 0.04
CA ARG A 156 -1.41 -3.57 0.89
C ARG A 156 -1.00 -3.28 2.33
N ILE A 157 -1.56 -2.23 2.91
CA ILE A 157 -1.39 -1.84 4.30
C ILE A 157 -2.62 -2.29 5.07
N VAL A 158 -2.41 -3.17 6.04
CA VAL A 158 -3.44 -3.69 6.95
C VAL A 158 -3.25 -3.07 8.33
N ASP A 159 -4.32 -2.54 8.90
CA ASP A 159 -4.37 -2.16 10.30
C ASP A 159 -4.49 -3.42 11.15
N ALA A 160 -3.49 -3.70 11.99
CA ALA A 160 -3.51 -4.84 12.90
C ALA A 160 -4.48 -4.66 14.09
N LEU A 161 -5.01 -3.46 14.31
CA LEU A 161 -6.02 -3.16 15.32
C LEU A 161 -7.41 -3.64 14.87
N THR A 162 -7.94 -3.08 13.78
CA THR A 162 -9.28 -3.39 13.25
C THR A 162 -9.30 -4.54 12.25
N THR A 163 -8.12 -5.02 11.83
CA THR A 163 -7.87 -6.02 10.77
C THR A 163 -8.35 -5.64 9.37
N GLN A 164 -8.68 -4.36 9.16
CA GLN A 164 -9.07 -3.81 7.86
C GLN A 164 -7.88 -3.45 6.97
N THR A 165 -8.10 -3.45 5.65
CA THR A 165 -7.15 -2.87 4.69
C THR A 165 -7.29 -1.36 4.69
N MET A 166 -6.29 -0.65 5.23
CA MET A 166 -6.26 0.81 5.27
C MET A 166 -6.07 1.44 3.88
N ALA A 167 -5.22 0.80 3.08
CA ALA A 167 -4.81 1.27 1.77
C ALA A 167 -4.21 0.13 0.94
N GLN A 168 -4.32 0.22 -0.37
CA GLN A 168 -3.59 -0.64 -1.30
C GLN A 168 -3.26 0.12 -2.58
N THR A 169 -2.17 -0.28 -3.25
CA THR A 169 -1.76 0.29 -4.55
C THR A 169 -1.03 -0.75 -5.39
N THR A 170 -0.83 -0.41 -6.66
CA THR A 170 0.03 -1.12 -7.59
C THR A 170 1.05 -0.12 -8.15
N VAL A 171 2.34 -0.42 -8.04
CA VAL A 171 3.45 0.41 -8.56
C VAL A 171 4.34 -0.40 -9.50
N SER A 172 4.79 0.22 -10.59
CA SER A 172 5.59 -0.44 -11.63
C SER A 172 6.94 0.22 -11.85
N ALA A 173 7.93 -0.61 -12.19
CA ALA A 173 9.24 -0.20 -12.67
C ALA A 173 9.12 0.57 -14.00
N PRO A 174 10.08 1.45 -14.33
CA PRO A 174 10.28 1.81 -15.74
C PRO A 174 10.69 0.55 -16.52
N SER A 175 10.25 0.44 -17.77
CA SER A 175 10.65 -0.66 -18.64
C SER A 175 12.07 -0.44 -19.16
N VAL A 176 12.92 -1.47 -19.13
CA VAL A 176 14.35 -1.39 -19.50
C VAL A 176 14.72 -2.51 -20.46
N ASN A 177 15.48 -2.19 -21.50
CA ASN A 177 16.11 -3.17 -22.38
C ASN A 177 17.24 -3.87 -21.62
N ALA A 178 16.93 -5.03 -21.05
CA ALA A 178 17.87 -5.91 -20.37
C ALA A 178 17.64 -7.35 -20.83
N GLY A 179 18.72 -8.06 -21.15
CA GLY A 179 18.66 -9.45 -21.59
C GLY A 179 18.46 -10.43 -20.43
N GLU A 180 18.76 -11.69 -20.72
CA GLU A 180 18.99 -12.74 -19.73
C GLU A 180 20.35 -12.54 -19.06
N TYR A 181 20.44 -12.82 -17.75
CA TYR A 181 21.71 -12.87 -17.04
C TYR A 181 22.26 -14.31 -17.03
N ASP A 182 23.30 -14.55 -17.84
CA ASP A 182 24.10 -15.77 -17.83
C ASP A 182 25.56 -15.42 -17.49
N PRO A 183 26.13 -15.90 -16.36
CA PRO A 183 25.48 -16.71 -15.32
C PRO A 183 24.41 -15.94 -14.53
N VAL A 184 23.52 -16.71 -13.90
CA VAL A 184 22.45 -16.23 -13.00
C VAL A 184 22.98 -15.26 -11.95
N ILE A 185 22.37 -14.09 -11.84
CA ILE A 185 22.86 -12.99 -10.99
C ILE A 185 22.12 -12.91 -9.65
N ASP A 186 22.81 -12.51 -8.57
CA ASP A 186 22.16 -12.23 -7.29
C ASP A 186 21.71 -10.76 -7.20
N ALA A 187 20.42 -10.54 -6.97
CA ALA A 187 19.85 -9.20 -6.82
C ALA A 187 20.36 -8.43 -5.58
N LEU A 188 20.98 -9.11 -4.62
CA LEU A 188 21.67 -8.49 -3.47
C LEU A 188 23.10 -8.06 -3.80
N GLY A 189 23.62 -8.44 -4.98
CA GLY A 189 24.98 -8.14 -5.43
C GLY A 189 25.15 -6.72 -5.99
N THR A 190 26.39 -6.25 -6.01
CA THR A 190 26.80 -4.98 -6.64
C THR A 190 26.48 -4.94 -8.13
N ASP A 191 26.68 -6.06 -8.82
CA ASP A 191 26.67 -6.12 -10.27
C ASP A 191 25.23 -6.01 -10.80
N PHE A 192 24.28 -6.64 -10.10
CA PHE A 192 22.86 -6.40 -10.32
C PHE A 192 22.50 -4.95 -10.03
N THR A 193 22.88 -4.43 -8.86
CA THR A 193 22.59 -3.07 -8.40
C THR A 193 23.08 -2.00 -9.38
N ALA A 194 24.24 -2.21 -10.01
CA ALA A 194 24.82 -1.33 -11.02
C ALA A 194 24.14 -1.47 -12.39
N SER A 195 23.61 -2.63 -12.74
CA SER A 195 22.95 -2.89 -14.03
C SER A 195 21.69 -2.04 -14.24
N ALA A 196 21.34 -1.75 -15.50
CA ALA A 196 20.19 -0.90 -15.83
C ALA A 196 18.85 -1.46 -15.30
N TYR A 197 18.69 -2.79 -15.23
CA TYR A 197 17.49 -3.41 -14.65
C TYR A 197 17.48 -3.32 -13.11
N GLY A 198 18.62 -3.52 -12.44
CA GLY A 198 18.72 -3.31 -10.99
C GLY A 198 18.47 -1.85 -10.58
N GLN A 199 18.91 -0.88 -11.39
CA GLN A 199 18.55 0.52 -11.21
C GLN A 199 17.03 0.75 -11.33
N ALA A 200 16.35 0.11 -12.29
CA ALA A 200 14.89 0.15 -12.40
C ALA A 200 14.17 -0.54 -11.23
N MET A 201 14.75 -1.61 -10.67
CA MET A 201 14.24 -2.27 -9.47
C MET A 201 14.41 -1.41 -8.21
N ASN A 202 15.52 -0.68 -8.08
CA ASN A 202 15.69 0.29 -7.02
C ASN A 202 14.70 1.45 -7.16
N GLN A 203 14.47 1.99 -8.37
CA GLN A 203 13.41 2.98 -8.59
C GLN A 203 12.01 2.45 -8.25
N LEU A 204 11.72 1.18 -8.51
CA LEU A 204 10.47 0.52 -8.10
C LEU A 204 10.36 0.41 -6.56
N ALA A 205 11.44 0.05 -5.88
CA ALA A 205 11.52 0.01 -4.42
C ALA A 205 11.30 1.40 -3.81
N SER A 206 11.99 2.44 -4.28
CA SER A 206 11.82 3.80 -3.77
C SER A 206 10.43 4.38 -4.10
N LYS A 207 9.81 4.02 -5.23
CA LYS A 207 8.38 4.34 -5.49
C LYS A 207 7.45 3.68 -4.46
N ALA A 208 7.72 2.43 -4.07
CA ALA A 208 6.95 1.72 -3.05
C ALA A 208 7.12 2.35 -1.66
N ALA A 209 8.37 2.62 -1.23
CA ALA A 209 8.67 3.31 0.02
C ALA A 209 8.00 4.70 0.08
N ASN A 210 8.17 5.52 -0.96
CA ASN A 210 7.55 6.85 -1.07
C ASN A 210 6.01 6.81 -1.15
N TRP A 211 5.38 5.68 -1.44
CA TRP A 211 3.92 5.54 -1.32
C TRP A 211 3.51 5.12 0.09
N ILE A 212 4.23 4.19 0.72
CA ILE A 212 4.02 3.75 2.10
C ILE A 212 4.17 4.96 3.06
N ASP A 213 5.25 5.73 2.91
CA ASP A 213 5.53 6.93 3.69
C ASP A 213 4.34 7.91 3.67
N ARG A 214 3.97 8.41 2.49
CA ARG A 214 2.86 9.37 2.33
C ARG A 214 1.50 8.82 2.78
N THR A 215 1.35 7.50 2.87
CA THR A 215 0.13 6.83 3.36
C THR A 215 0.10 6.70 4.89
N LEU A 216 1.25 6.56 5.54
CA LEU A 216 1.39 6.31 6.98
C LEU A 216 1.90 7.51 7.81
N VAL A 217 2.57 8.49 7.20
CA VAL A 217 3.19 9.63 7.92
C VAL A 217 2.17 10.46 8.70
N CYS A 218 0.95 10.62 8.18
CA CYS A 218 -0.17 11.28 8.86
C CYS A 218 -1.11 10.33 9.61
N LYS A 219 -0.69 9.09 9.92
CA LYS A 219 -1.42 8.17 10.80
C LYS A 219 -0.94 8.33 12.25
N PRO A 220 -1.83 8.12 13.24
CA PRO A 220 -1.49 8.38 14.62
C PRO A 220 -0.40 7.45 15.16
N LEU A 221 0.34 7.92 16.16
CA LEU A 221 1.20 7.05 16.94
C LEU A 221 0.33 6.06 17.72
N ILE A 222 0.53 4.76 17.48
CA ILE A 222 -0.09 3.67 18.25
C ILE A 222 0.97 3.00 19.12
N GLY A 223 0.66 2.82 20.39
CA GLY A 223 1.34 1.95 21.33
C GLY A 223 0.37 1.02 22.07
N GLN A 224 0.88 0.36 23.10
CA GLN A 224 0.17 -0.55 24.00
C GLN A 224 0.48 -0.22 25.45
N VAL A 225 -0.49 -0.48 26.33
CA VAL A 225 -0.28 -0.53 27.78
C VAL A 225 0.56 -1.75 28.14
N VAL A 226 1.70 -1.54 28.79
CA VAL A 226 2.60 -2.61 29.28
C VAL A 226 2.56 -2.78 30.80
N HIS A 227 2.06 -1.79 31.55
CA HIS A 227 1.89 -1.88 33.00
C HIS A 227 0.79 -0.92 33.48
N VAL A 228 0.08 -1.29 34.55
CA VAL A 228 -0.99 -0.50 35.18
C VAL A 228 -0.77 -0.48 36.69
N ASP A 229 -0.68 0.73 37.26
CA ASP A 229 -0.52 1.00 38.69
C ASP A 229 -1.56 2.07 39.09
N GLY A 230 -2.78 1.61 39.39
CA GLY A 230 -3.94 2.47 39.61
C GLY A 230 -4.23 3.35 38.39
N SER A 231 -4.19 4.67 38.58
CA SER A 231 -4.33 5.69 37.52
C SER A 231 -3.02 6.04 36.82
N THR A 232 -1.89 5.43 37.19
CA THR A 232 -0.60 5.57 36.50
C THR A 232 -0.36 4.38 35.60
N ILE A 233 -0.30 4.62 34.29
CA ILE A 233 -0.21 3.58 33.27
C ILE A 233 1.12 3.74 32.54
N THR A 234 1.80 2.65 32.20
CA THR A 234 3.05 2.68 31.40
C THR A 234 2.78 2.14 30.01
N ILE A 235 3.23 2.86 28.98
CA ILE A 235 3.09 2.49 27.56
C ILE A 235 4.44 2.22 26.89
N ASN A 236 4.44 1.40 25.86
CA ASN A 236 5.63 1.06 25.05
C ASN A 236 6.03 2.13 24.00
N ARG A 237 5.83 3.41 24.33
CA ARG A 237 6.23 4.57 23.51
C ARG A 237 6.89 5.64 24.36
N GLY A 238 7.84 6.37 23.79
CA GLY A 238 8.62 7.40 24.46
C GLY A 238 9.10 8.53 23.56
N ILE A 239 10.13 9.23 24.01
CA ILE A 239 10.77 10.36 23.32
C ILE A 239 11.27 9.94 21.94
N ASN A 240 11.79 8.71 21.81
CA ASN A 240 12.32 8.17 20.56
C ASN A 240 11.23 7.89 19.52
N ASP A 241 9.95 7.85 19.94
CA ASP A 241 8.77 7.78 19.07
C ASP A 241 8.19 9.16 18.73
N GLY A 242 8.73 10.24 19.31
CA GLY A 242 8.30 11.62 19.09
C GLY A 242 7.29 12.18 20.12
N LEU A 243 7.04 11.48 21.23
CA LEU A 243 6.17 11.94 22.32
C LEU A 243 6.75 13.13 23.09
N ARG A 244 5.84 13.98 23.57
CA ARG A 244 6.10 15.20 24.35
C ARG A 244 5.17 15.28 25.55
N SER A 245 5.57 15.98 26.61
CA SER A 245 4.74 16.13 27.82
C SER A 245 3.44 16.92 27.61
N SER A 246 3.31 17.62 26.48
CA SER A 246 2.10 18.29 26.02
C SER A 246 1.07 17.36 25.37
N ASP A 247 1.44 16.11 25.09
CA ASP A 247 0.64 15.23 24.25
C ASP A 247 -0.50 14.58 25.03
N ARG A 248 -1.67 14.53 24.39
CA ARG A 248 -2.84 13.81 24.88
C ARG A 248 -2.96 12.47 24.17
N LEU A 249 -3.36 11.47 24.94
CA LEU A 249 -3.39 10.08 24.51
C LEU A 249 -4.79 9.52 24.74
N LEU A 250 -5.30 8.80 23.75
CA LEU A 250 -6.58 8.10 23.81
C LEU A 250 -6.32 6.64 24.14
N ILE A 251 -6.93 6.13 25.21
CA ILE A 251 -6.88 4.71 25.56
C ILE A 251 -8.07 4.01 24.91
N LEU A 252 -7.77 2.93 24.17
CA LEU A 252 -8.70 2.18 23.35
C LEU A 252 -8.65 0.69 23.72
N GLN A 253 -9.80 0.08 24.00
CA GLN A 253 -9.92 -1.36 24.16
C GLN A 253 -10.34 -2.01 22.85
N ARG A 254 -9.71 -3.14 22.50
CA ARG A 254 -10.14 -3.97 21.37
C ARG A 254 -11.32 -4.84 21.83
N THR A 255 -12.49 -4.63 21.25
CA THR A 255 -13.69 -5.43 21.58
C THR A 255 -13.64 -6.82 20.94
N ASP A 256 -14.62 -7.66 21.29
CA ASP A 256 -14.83 -8.95 20.65
C ASP A 256 -15.04 -8.88 19.13
N ARG A 257 -14.83 -10.04 18.50
CA ARG A 257 -14.88 -10.28 17.05
C ARG A 257 -16.28 -10.05 16.50
N VAL A 258 -16.43 -9.09 15.58
CA VAL A 258 -17.69 -8.91 14.84
C VAL A 258 -17.77 -9.94 13.72
N TYR A 259 -18.68 -10.90 13.86
CA TYR A 259 -19.05 -11.82 12.77
C TYR A 259 -20.14 -11.19 11.91
N GLN A 260 -19.97 -11.23 10.58
CA GLN A 260 -21.01 -10.86 9.62
C GLN A 260 -21.61 -12.15 9.02
N PRO A 261 -22.86 -12.50 9.33
CA PRO A 261 -23.52 -13.65 8.71
C PRO A 261 -23.69 -13.46 7.21
N GLY A 262 -23.41 -14.51 6.42
CA GLY A 262 -23.70 -14.52 4.98
C GLY A 262 -22.59 -14.00 4.05
N GLN A 263 -21.33 -13.94 4.50
CA GLN A 263 -20.18 -13.85 3.58
C GLN A 263 -19.26 -15.06 3.73
N ASP A 264 -18.90 -15.67 2.59
CA ASP A 264 -18.10 -16.92 2.51
C ASP A 264 -16.60 -16.73 2.82
N ALA A 265 -16.21 -15.57 3.35
CA ALA A 265 -14.87 -15.27 3.80
C ALA A 265 -14.90 -14.74 5.23
N TYR A 266 -14.27 -15.49 6.15
CA TYR A 266 -14.12 -15.17 7.58
C TYR A 266 -13.23 -13.93 7.79
N THR A 267 -13.74 -12.76 7.43
CA THR A 267 -13.06 -11.48 7.62
C THR A 267 -13.27 -11.05 9.07
N GLU A 268 -12.45 -11.60 9.98
CA GLU A 268 -12.44 -11.17 11.37
C GLU A 268 -12.21 -9.66 11.43
N HIS A 269 -13.11 -8.95 12.11
CA HIS A 269 -12.99 -7.53 12.40
C HIS A 269 -13.09 -7.31 13.90
N TYR A 270 -12.33 -6.34 14.40
CA TYR A 270 -12.37 -5.90 15.79
C TYR A 270 -12.78 -4.42 15.83
N LEU A 271 -13.64 -4.03 16.76
CA LEU A 271 -13.95 -2.62 17.01
C LEU A 271 -13.04 -2.08 18.11
N LEU A 272 -12.87 -0.76 18.14
CA LEU A 272 -12.09 -0.06 19.16
C LEU A 272 -13.05 0.78 20.01
N GLN A 273 -13.16 0.44 21.29
CA GLN A 273 -13.95 1.18 22.28
C GLN A 273 -13.05 2.19 23.00
N SER A 274 -13.47 3.45 23.04
CA SER A 274 -12.78 4.46 23.85
C SER A 274 -12.98 4.21 25.34
N LEU A 275 -11.88 4.05 26.07
CA LEU A 275 -11.87 4.04 27.54
C LEU A 275 -11.73 5.44 28.12
N GLY A 276 -11.17 6.40 27.35
CA GLY A 276 -11.01 7.80 27.74
C GLY A 276 -9.61 8.34 27.44
N THR A 277 -9.36 9.60 27.83
CA THR A 277 -8.08 10.28 27.62
C THR A 277 -7.14 10.16 28.81
N ALA A 278 -5.85 10.17 28.52
CA ALA A 278 -4.74 10.23 29.47
C ALA A 278 -3.74 11.33 29.06
N GLU A 279 -3.02 11.86 30.05
CA GLU A 279 -2.00 12.90 29.86
C GLU A 279 -0.60 12.39 30.25
N VAL A 280 0.45 12.90 29.62
CA VAL A 280 1.82 12.43 29.84
C VAL A 280 2.36 12.91 31.19
N ALA A 281 2.51 11.99 32.14
CA ALA A 281 2.98 12.28 33.50
C ALA A 281 4.52 12.23 33.62
N ARG A 282 5.17 11.29 32.92
CA ARG A 282 6.65 11.22 32.84
C ARG A 282 7.09 10.50 31.57
N LEU A 283 7.74 11.24 30.67
CA LEU A 283 8.44 10.68 29.52
C LEU A 283 9.67 9.84 29.94
N GLY A 284 9.97 8.86 29.10
CA GLY A 284 11.26 8.16 29.01
C GLY A 284 11.58 7.89 27.53
N GLU A 285 12.72 7.29 27.25
CA GLU A 285 13.22 7.13 25.86
C GLU A 285 12.32 6.22 25.01
N HIS A 286 11.97 5.04 25.53
CA HIS A 286 11.14 4.03 24.87
C HIS A 286 9.84 3.69 25.61
N THR A 287 9.63 4.24 26.81
CA THR A 287 8.41 4.05 27.61
C THR A 287 8.01 5.35 28.29
N THR A 288 6.70 5.55 28.45
CA THR A 288 6.13 6.75 29.06
C THR A 288 5.15 6.33 30.15
N ARG A 289 5.19 7.01 31.30
CA ARG A 289 4.11 6.96 32.29
C ARG A 289 3.09 8.04 31.97
N ILE A 290 1.83 7.63 31.88
CA ILE A 290 0.67 8.47 31.59
C ILE A 290 -0.28 8.43 32.79
N HIS A 291 -0.97 9.53 33.05
CA HIS A 291 -2.01 9.61 34.06
C HIS A 291 -3.38 9.52 33.39
N TYR A 292 -4.18 8.54 33.79
CA TYR A 292 -5.52 8.28 33.27
C TYR A 292 -6.57 8.64 34.32
N GLY A 293 -7.40 9.65 34.02
CA GLY A 293 -8.47 10.13 34.89
C GLY A 293 -9.87 9.59 34.53
N GLY A 294 -9.97 8.63 33.61
CA GLY A 294 -11.25 8.04 33.22
C GLY A 294 -11.79 7.03 34.23
N GLN A 295 -13.00 6.53 33.96
CA GLN A 295 -13.76 5.65 34.89
C GLN A 295 -13.75 4.17 34.47
N HIS A 296 -13.12 3.82 33.34
CA HIS A 296 -13.07 2.45 32.84
C HIS A 296 -11.80 1.73 33.32
N VAL A 297 -11.87 0.40 33.46
CA VAL A 297 -10.71 -0.41 33.81
C VAL A 297 -9.81 -0.57 32.57
N VAL A 298 -8.58 -0.08 32.66
CA VAL A 298 -7.54 -0.28 31.63
C VAL A 298 -6.70 -1.51 31.97
N GLN A 299 -6.33 -2.29 30.96
CA GLN A 299 -5.62 -3.57 31.08
C GLN A 299 -4.30 -3.55 30.30
N VAL A 300 -3.38 -4.46 30.67
CA VAL A 300 -2.16 -4.70 29.89
C VAL A 300 -2.53 -5.28 28.53
N GLY A 301 -2.04 -4.67 27.45
CA GLY A 301 -2.42 -4.99 26.07
C GLY A 301 -3.52 -4.10 25.48
N ASP A 302 -4.18 -3.23 26.27
CA ASP A 302 -5.02 -2.16 25.72
C ASP A 302 -4.18 -1.22 24.85
N ILE A 303 -4.84 -0.63 23.84
CA ILE A 303 -4.22 0.19 22.81
C ILE A 303 -4.16 1.63 23.29
N VAL A 304 -3.07 2.34 22.97
CA VAL A 304 -2.93 3.77 23.24
C VAL A 304 -2.59 4.51 21.95
N GLN A 305 -3.31 5.58 21.66
CA GLN A 305 -3.23 6.34 20.41
C GLN A 305 -2.96 7.83 20.67
N SER A 306 -2.20 8.51 19.81
CA SER A 306 -2.14 9.98 19.81
C SER A 306 -3.50 10.62 19.50
N ALA A 307 -3.90 11.59 20.32
CA ALA A 307 -5.02 12.47 20.04
C ALA A 307 -4.53 13.77 19.38
N ASN A 308 -5.30 14.26 18.39
CA ASN A 308 -5.22 15.65 17.90
C ASN A 308 -6.35 16.45 18.54
#